data_AF-A0A1Q7BVY8-F1
#
_entry.id   AF-A0A1Q7BVY8-F1
#
_cell.length_a   1.000
_cell.length_b   1.000
_cell.length_c   1.000
_cell.angle_alpha   90.00
_cell.angle_beta   90.00
_cell.angle_gamma   90.00
#
_symmetry.space_group_name_H-M   'P 1'
#
loop_
_entity.id
_entity.type
_entity.pdbx_description
1 polymer ?
#
loop_
_entity_poly.entity_id
_entity_poly.type
_entity_poly.pdbx_seq_one_letter_code
_entity_poly.pdbx_strand_id
1 'polypeptide(L)' 'MQEVVRRLNLASISEALREGLRLLLREAAEIEAADEIRAFYKDVEAPLPDGVVPATDAELEAADDIQW' A
#
# COMPACT_ATOMS: atom_id res chain seq x y z
N MET A 1 -8.77 5.02 -22.61
CA MET A 1 -8.82 6.36 -21.96
C MET A 1 -10.25 6.84 -21.68
N GLN A 2 -11.15 6.94 -22.67
CA GLN A 2 -12.54 7.37 -22.43
C GLN A 2 -13.32 6.47 -21.42
N GLU A 3 -13.05 5.17 -21.41
CA GLU A 3 -13.63 4.20 -20.46
C GLU A 3 -13.27 4.52 -18.99
N VAL A 4 -11.99 4.88 -18.74
CA VAL A 4 -11.45 5.17 -17.41
C VAL A 4 -12.04 6.47 -16.85
N VAL A 5 -12.10 7.52 -17.68
CA VAL A 5 -12.72 8.81 -17.33
C VAL A 5 -14.18 8.61 -16.90
N ARG A 6 -14.91 7.75 -17.61
CA ARG A 6 -16.32 7.44 -17.32
C ARG A 6 -16.51 6.64 -16.03
N ARG A 7 -15.64 5.66 -15.76
CA ARG A 7 -15.70 4.83 -14.54
C ARG A 7 -15.27 5.57 -13.28
N LEU A 8 -14.35 6.53 -13.42
CA LEU A 8 -13.84 7.34 -12.32
C LEU A 8 -14.59 8.68 -12.16
N ASN A 9 -15.63 8.93 -12.96
CA ASN A 9 -16.39 10.18 -12.97
C ASN A 9 -15.52 11.44 -13.08
N LEU A 10 -14.48 11.39 -13.91
CA LEU A 10 -13.54 12.49 -14.10
C LEU A 10 -14.04 13.41 -15.22
N ALA A 11 -13.86 14.73 -15.08
CA ALA A 11 -14.40 15.70 -16.02
C ALA A 11 -13.64 15.73 -17.36
N SER A 12 -12.41 15.21 -17.40
CA SER A 12 -11.60 15.19 -18.62
C SER A 12 -10.49 14.13 -18.64
N ILE A 13 -9.94 13.87 -19.83
CA ILE A 13 -8.76 13.02 -20.02
C ILE A 13 -7.54 13.60 -19.29
N SER A 14 -7.36 14.92 -19.31
CA SER A 14 -6.24 15.58 -18.63
C SER A 14 -6.31 15.40 -17.12
N GLU A 15 -7.51 15.36 -16.54
CA GLU A 15 -7.71 15.10 -15.13
C GLU A 15 -7.39 13.65 -14.77
N ALA A 16 -7.85 12.68 -15.57
CA ALA A 16 -7.46 11.28 -15.40
C ALA A 16 -5.95 11.06 -15.52
N LEU A 17 -5.28 11.79 -16.41
CA LEU A 17 -3.82 11.74 -16.52
C LEU A 17 -3.14 12.33 -15.28
N ARG A 18 -3.61 13.47 -14.76
CA ARG A 18 -3.05 14.06 -13.54
C ARG A 18 -3.23 13.15 -12.33
N GLU A 19 -4.41 12.56 -12.15
CA GLU A 19 -4.63 11.65 -11.03
C GLU A 19 -3.82 10.36 -11.18
N GLY A 20 -3.71 9.82 -12.41
CA GLY A 20 -2.83 8.70 -12.69
C GLY A 20 -1.38 8.99 -12.31
N LEU A 21 -0.84 10.15 -12.70
CA LEU A 21 0.51 10.58 -12.31
C LEU A 21 0.65 10.76 -10.79
N ARG A 22 -0.37 11.30 -10.12
CA ARG A 22 -0.37 11.47 -8.66
C ARG A 22 -0.31 10.13 -7.93
N LEU A 23 -1.09 9.15 -8.39
CA LEU A 23 -1.11 7.80 -7.82
C LEU A 23 0.22 7.09 -8.05
N LEU A 24 0.80 7.20 -9.24
CA LEU A 24 2.12 6.62 -9.52
C LEU A 24 3.22 7.23 -8.64
N LEU A 25 3.20 8.55 -8.43
CA LEU A 25 4.14 9.21 -7.51
C LEU A 25 3.97 8.73 -6.07
N ARG A 26 2.73 8.53 -5.63
CA ARG A 26 2.44 7.98 -4.30
C ARG A 26 2.97 6.55 -4.17
N GLU A 27 2.70 5.69 -5.13
CA GLU A 27 3.18 4.30 -5.14
C GLU A 27 4.71 4.23 -5.14
N ALA A 28 5.37 5.08 -5.94
CA ALA A 28 6.84 5.16 -5.94
C ALA A 28 7.40 5.54 -4.55
N ALA A 29 6.76 6.48 -3.85
CA ALA A 29 7.16 6.86 -2.49
C ALA A 29 6.90 5.73 -1.46
N GLU A 30 5.81 4.98 -1.62
CA GLU A 30 5.51 3.81 -0.78
C GLU A 30 6.54 2.69 -0.99
N ILE A 31 6.97 2.46 -2.24
CA ILE A 31 8.04 1.50 -2.57
C ILE A 31 9.38 1.94 -1.97
N GLU A 32 9.74 3.21 -2.12
CA GLU A 32 10.99 3.77 -1.56
C GLU A 32 11.02 3.60 -0.02
N ALA A 33 9.92 3.92 0.66
CA ALA A 33 9.81 3.72 2.11
C ALA A 33 9.93 2.22 2.50
N ALA A 34 9.33 1.32 1.72
CA ALA A 34 9.46 -0.12 1.96
C ALA A 34 10.91 -0.61 1.77
N ASP A 35 11.62 -0.08 0.78
CA ASP A 35 13.05 -0.37 0.56
C ASP A 35 13.92 0.15 1.70
N GLU A 36 13.64 1.34 2.23
CA GLU A 36 14.34 1.87 3.41
C GLU A 36 14.15 0.98 4.64
N ILE A 37 12.93 0.50 4.89
CA ILE A 37 12.63 -0.42 5.99
C ILE A 37 13.39 -1.74 5.80
N ARG A 38 13.35 -2.32 4.60
CA ARG A 38 14.09 -3.55 4.28
C ARG A 38 15.58 -3.38 4.49
N ALA A 39 16.16 -2.29 3.99
CA ALA A 39 17.57 -1.98 4.15
C ALA A 39 17.96 -1.81 5.63
N PHE A 40 17.12 -1.14 6.41
CA PHE A 40 17.33 -0.96 7.86
C PHE A 40 17.39 -2.31 8.59
N TYR A 41 16.48 -3.23 8.26
CA TYR A 41 16.45 -4.58 8.83
C TYR A 41 17.34 -5.60 8.09
N LYS A 42 18.12 -5.16 7.09
CA LYS A 42 19.03 -6.00 6.28
C LYS A 42 18.33 -7.20 5.64
N ASP A 43 17.15 -6.97 5.09
CA ASP A 43 16.28 -8.00 4.48
C ASP A 43 15.86 -9.13 5.44
N VAL A 44 16.02 -8.94 6.75
CA VAL A 44 15.50 -9.83 7.79
C VAL A 44 14.17 -9.27 8.30
N GLU A 45 13.27 -10.14 8.72
CA GLU A 45 12.04 -9.73 9.38
C GLU A 45 12.34 -8.93 10.65
N ALA A 46 11.53 -7.91 10.92
CA ALA A 46 11.68 -7.12 12.14
C ALA A 46 11.49 -8.03 13.38
N PRO A 47 12.38 -7.97 14.36
CA PRO A 47 12.28 -8.82 15.54
C PRO A 47 11.03 -8.46 16.34
N LEU A 48 10.39 -9.48 16.92
CA LEU A 48 9.30 -9.28 17.85
C LEU A 48 9.83 -8.71 19.19
N PRO A 49 9.07 -7.83 19.85
CA PRO A 49 9.37 -7.41 21.21
C PRO A 49 9.39 -8.60 22.19
N ASP A 50 10.10 -8.45 23.31
CA ASP A 50 10.23 -9.50 24.31
C ASP A 50 8.86 -9.97 24.84
N GLY A 51 8.65 -11.29 24.87
CA GLY A 51 7.43 -11.91 25.34
C GLY A 51 6.24 -11.86 24.36
N VAL A 52 6.42 -11.30 23.17
CA VAL A 52 5.40 -11.30 22.12
C VAL A 52 5.49 -12.59 21.30
N VAL A 53 4.36 -13.28 21.18
CA VAL A 53 4.20 -14.47 20.34
C VAL A 53 3.68 -14.01 18.96
N PRO A 54 4.21 -14.55 17.84
CA PRO A 54 3.67 -14.24 16.51
C PRO A 54 2.18 -14.54 16.44
N ALA A 55 1.42 -13.68 15.76
CA ALA A 55 0.03 -13.97 15.45
C ALA A 55 -0.08 -15.21 14.55
N THR A 56 -1.13 -15.99 14.76
CA THR A 56 -1.47 -17.10 13.88
C THR A 56 -2.15 -16.59 12.60
N ASP A 57 -2.07 -17.37 11.52
CA ASP A 57 -2.72 -17.01 10.25
C ASP A 57 -4.23 -16.73 10.42
N ALA A 58 -4.90 -17.50 11.28
CA ALA A 58 -6.33 -17.31 11.59
C ALA A 58 -6.61 -16.00 12.33
N GLU A 59 -5.69 -15.55 13.19
CA GLU A 59 -5.81 -14.26 13.88
C GLU A 59 -5.54 -13.08 12.93
N LEU A 60 -4.63 -13.26 11.97
CA LEU A 60 -4.36 -12.27 10.92
C LEU A 60 -5.56 -12.11 9.97
N GLU A 61 -6.12 -13.21 9.48
CA GLU A 61 -7.31 -13.19 8.61
C GLU A 61 -8.51 -12.54 9.33
N ALA A 62 -8.73 -12.88 10.61
CA ALA A 62 -9.79 -12.26 11.41
C ALA A 62 -9.58 -10.75 11.62
N ALA A 63 -8.33 -10.26 11.62
CA ALA A 63 -8.03 -8.84 11.75
C ALA A 63 -8.28 -8.06 10.45
N ASP A 64 -7.99 -8.65 9.29
CA ASP A 64 -8.25 -8.06 7.98
C ASP A 64 -9.75 -7.88 7.71
N ASP A 65 -10.59 -8.76 8.26
CA ASP A 65 -12.05 -8.70 8.16
C ASP A 65 -12.69 -7.59 9.02
N ILE A 66 -11.94 -6.99 9.95
CA ILE A 66 -12.44 -5.89 10.77
C ILE A 66 -12.44 -4.59 9.95
N GLN A 67 -13.63 -4.12 9.54
CA GLN A 67 -13.79 -2.79 8.99
C GLN A 67 -13.79 -1.74 10.12
N TRP A 68 -12.85 -0.79 10.05
CA TRP A 68 -12.76 0.37 10.95
C TRP A 68 -13.51 1.58 10.40
#